data_AF-A0A3B6BZN3-F1
#
_entry.id   AF-A0A3B6BZN3-F1
#
_cell.length_a   1.000
_cell.length_b   1.000
_cell.length_c   1.000
_cell.angle_alpha   90.00
_cell.angle_beta   90.00
_cell.angle_gamma   90.00
#
_symmetry.space_group_name_H-M   'P 1'
#
loop_
_entity.id
_entity.type
_entity.pdbx_description
1 polymer ?
#
loop_
_entity_poly.entity_id
_entity_poly.type
_entity_poly.pdbx_seq_one_letter_code
_entity_poly.pdbx_strand_id
1 'polypeptide(L)'
;MEATKGDNVMVDIPQLPHVTNLELDFRSLNNHIFGACVSSILARCSNLQHLSLGINKSYIRRCGDVCCICGCVGSWKEDKISLDHLREVEFNGFSGQECHDMAHLLLLNSPALQRMSVVVEVSGDISWDDSSDDESPPCKKEIMETSVLTLPHPRGKWRARASANEATSEYEWTPRP
;
A
#
# COMPACT_ATOMS: atom_id res chain seq x y z
N MET A 1 3.80 -14.33 -36.17
CA MET A 1 3.16 -13.08 -35.73
C MET A 1 3.36 -12.97 -34.24
N GLU A 2 4.44 -12.32 -33.83
CA GLU A 2 4.70 -12.03 -32.43
C GLU A 2 3.71 -10.97 -31.96
N ALA A 3 2.96 -11.28 -30.90
CA ALA A 3 2.19 -10.29 -30.19
C ALA A 3 3.17 -9.42 -29.41
N THR A 4 3.29 -8.17 -29.82
CA THR A 4 4.02 -7.13 -29.08
C THR A 4 3.43 -7.02 -27.69
N LYS A 5 4.18 -7.54 -26.72
CA LYS A 5 4.03 -7.33 -25.28
C LYS A 5 3.83 -5.83 -25.06
N GLY A 6 2.67 -5.45 -24.55
CA GLY A 6 2.36 -4.06 -24.24
C GLY A 6 3.51 -3.44 -23.46
N ASP A 7 4.03 -2.34 -23.97
CA ASP A 7 5.16 -1.63 -23.40
C ASP A 7 4.82 -1.20 -21.98
N ASN A 8 5.34 -1.93 -21.00
CA ASN A 8 5.29 -1.55 -19.61
C ASN A 8 6.11 -0.27 -19.46
N VAL A 9 5.47 0.86 -19.21
CA VAL A 9 6.07 2.20 -19.06
C VAL A 9 7.05 2.33 -17.86
N MET A 10 7.42 1.21 -17.20
CA MET A 10 8.40 1.14 -16.10
C MET A 10 9.66 0.30 -16.42
N VAL A 11 9.94 0.06 -17.71
CA VAL A 11 11.17 -0.64 -18.14
C VAL A 11 12.45 0.18 -17.89
N ASP A 12 12.34 1.50 -17.68
CA ASP A 12 13.49 2.43 -17.63
C ASP A 12 14.11 2.70 -16.26
N ILE A 13 13.65 2.08 -15.17
CA ILE A 13 14.32 2.25 -13.87
C ILE A 13 15.53 1.30 -13.81
N PRO A 14 16.78 1.81 -13.78
CA PRO A 14 17.96 0.97 -13.66
C PRO A 14 17.97 0.24 -12.32
N GLN A 15 18.78 -0.81 -12.21
CA GLN A 15 19.03 -1.44 -10.92
C GLN A 15 19.70 -0.43 -9.97
N LEU A 16 19.22 -0.35 -8.74
CA LEU A 16 19.67 0.57 -7.71
C LEU A 16 20.24 -0.21 -6.50
N PRO A 17 21.28 -1.05 -6.69
CA PRO A 17 21.77 -1.93 -5.64
C PRO A 17 22.45 -1.19 -4.48
N HIS A 18 22.76 0.10 -4.62
CA HIS A 18 23.38 0.90 -3.55
C HIS A 18 22.35 1.66 -2.70
N VAL A 19 21.07 1.64 -3.08
CA VAL A 19 20.01 2.30 -2.31
C VAL A 19 19.66 1.44 -1.10
N THR A 20 19.98 1.96 0.08
CA THR A 20 19.65 1.33 1.38
C THR A 20 18.44 1.97 2.05
N ASN A 21 18.07 3.18 1.65
CA ASN A 21 16.98 3.96 2.24
C ASN A 21 16.14 4.53 1.11
N LEU A 22 14.83 4.30 1.15
CA LEU A 22 13.90 4.78 0.16
C LEU A 22 12.68 5.39 0.85
N GLU A 23 12.30 6.59 0.41
CA GLU A 23 11.09 7.26 0.83
C GLU A 23 10.22 7.53 -0.40
N LEU A 24 8.96 7.12 -0.35
CA LEU A 24 7.97 7.32 -1.41
C LEU A 24 6.74 7.99 -0.81
N ASP A 25 6.46 9.23 -1.23
CA ASP A 25 5.27 9.98 -0.82
C ASP A 25 4.29 10.10 -2.00
N PHE A 26 3.11 9.50 -1.84
CA PHE A 26 2.07 9.44 -2.85
C PHE A 26 1.03 10.52 -2.60
N ARG A 27 0.99 11.48 -3.53
CA ARG A 27 0.01 12.57 -3.61
C ARG A 27 -0.89 12.42 -4.84
N SER A 28 -1.30 11.19 -5.13
CA SER A 28 -2.05 10.86 -6.33
C SER A 28 -3.56 11.03 -6.11
N LEU A 29 -4.24 11.56 -7.13
CA LEU A 29 -5.71 11.57 -7.23
C LEU A 29 -6.30 10.16 -7.38
N ASN A 30 -5.49 9.20 -7.83
CA ASN A 30 -5.88 7.83 -8.13
C ASN A 30 -5.02 6.86 -7.29
N ASN A 31 -5.64 6.14 -6.37
CA ASN A 31 -4.95 5.17 -5.48
C ASN A 31 -4.46 3.91 -6.23
N HIS A 32 -5.04 3.62 -7.38
CA HIS A 32 -4.96 2.33 -8.05
C HIS A 32 -3.60 1.97 -8.70
N ILE A 33 -2.68 2.92 -8.81
CA ILE A 33 -1.31 2.65 -9.29
C ILE A 33 -0.31 2.47 -8.15
N PHE A 34 -0.71 2.73 -6.90
CA PHE A 34 0.18 2.70 -5.74
C PHE A 34 0.94 1.38 -5.64
N GLY A 35 0.21 0.27 -5.63
CA GLY A 35 0.82 -1.06 -5.48
C GLY A 35 1.79 -1.40 -6.60
N ALA A 36 1.37 -1.23 -7.86
CA ALA A 36 2.20 -1.51 -9.03
C ALA A 36 3.46 -0.63 -9.07
N CYS A 37 3.33 0.66 -8.76
CA CYS A 37 4.46 1.59 -8.73
C CYS A 37 5.46 1.23 -7.63
N VAL A 38 4.99 1.03 -6.39
CA VAL A 38 5.86 0.66 -5.26
C VAL A 38 6.56 -0.66 -5.55
N SER A 39 5.83 -1.71 -5.96
CA SER A 39 6.42 -3.01 -6.29
C SER A 39 7.49 -2.90 -7.39
N SER A 40 7.23 -2.13 -8.44
CA SER A 40 8.20 -1.93 -9.53
C SER A 40 9.48 -1.24 -9.08
N ILE A 41 9.38 -0.27 -8.16
CA ILE A 41 10.55 0.42 -7.60
C ILE A 41 11.31 -0.50 -6.64
N LEU A 42 10.60 -1.20 -5.76
CA LEU A 42 11.20 -2.14 -4.80
C LEU A 42 11.97 -3.26 -5.51
N ALA A 43 11.48 -3.74 -6.65
CA ALA A 43 12.17 -4.72 -7.50
C ALA A 43 13.53 -4.24 -8.04
N ARG A 44 13.85 -2.94 -7.95
CA ARG A 44 15.15 -2.37 -8.35
C ARG A 44 16.11 -2.13 -7.18
N CYS A 45 15.63 -2.20 -5.94
CA CYS A 45 16.38 -1.85 -4.74
C CYS A 45 16.81 -3.10 -3.96
N SER A 46 17.80 -3.85 -4.47
CA SER A 46 18.17 -5.15 -3.90
C SER A 46 18.76 -5.09 -2.49
N ASN A 47 19.37 -3.97 -2.08
CA ASN A 47 19.98 -3.79 -0.75
C ASN A 47 19.19 -2.82 0.15
N LEU A 48 17.90 -2.66 -0.12
CA LEU A 48 17.05 -1.79 0.67
C LEU A 48 17.00 -2.26 2.12
N GLN A 49 17.23 -1.36 3.06
CA GLN A 49 17.22 -1.62 4.51
C GLN A 49 16.10 -0.86 5.23
N HIS A 50 15.77 0.34 4.75
CA HIS A 50 14.73 1.20 5.33
C HIS A 50 13.79 1.69 4.23
N LEU A 51 12.49 1.49 4.42
CA LEU A 51 11.45 1.95 3.51
C LEU A 51 10.47 2.86 4.26
N SER A 52 10.20 4.04 3.72
CA SER A 52 9.12 4.91 4.18
C SER A 52 8.10 5.10 3.06
N LEU A 53 6.84 4.83 3.36
CA LEU A 53 5.70 4.97 2.46
C LEU A 53 4.72 5.98 3.06
N GLY A 54 4.45 7.06 2.34
CA GLY A 54 3.44 8.06 2.70
C GLY A 54 2.29 8.04 1.70
N ILE A 55 1.05 8.03 2.19
CA ILE A 55 -0.14 8.21 1.36
C ILE A 55 -0.94 9.39 1.89
N ASN A 56 -1.05 10.45 1.09
CA ASN A 56 -1.82 11.63 1.46
C ASN A 56 -3.28 11.53 0.97
N LYS A 57 -4.23 11.43 1.90
CA LYS A 57 -5.65 11.26 1.60
C LYS A 57 -6.36 12.49 1.05
N SER A 58 -5.80 13.70 1.24
CA SER A 58 -6.46 14.96 0.87
C SER A 58 -6.73 15.11 -0.63
N TYR A 59 -6.07 14.30 -1.46
CA TYR A 59 -6.21 14.32 -2.91
C TYR A 59 -6.96 13.09 -3.47
N ILE A 60 -7.39 12.14 -2.65
CA ILE A 60 -7.98 10.89 -3.15
C ILE A 60 -9.42 11.15 -3.64
N ARG A 61 -9.60 11.20 -4.96
CA ARG A 61 -10.93 11.02 -5.55
C ARG A 61 -11.15 9.52 -5.67
N ARG A 62 -12.21 8.99 -5.02
CA ARG A 62 -12.71 7.65 -5.36
C ARG A 62 -12.95 7.63 -6.87
N CYS A 63 -12.44 6.61 -7.55
CA CYS A 63 -12.69 6.47 -8.97
C CYS A 63 -14.21 6.46 -9.19
N GLY A 64 -14.71 7.43 -9.96
CA GLY A 64 -16.14 7.59 -10.21
C GLY A 64 -16.73 6.52 -11.11
N ASP A 65 -15.88 5.68 -11.72
CA ASP A 65 -16.31 4.60 -12.59
C ASP A 65 -16.41 3.27 -11.85
N VAL A 66 -17.63 2.75 -11.81
CA VAL A 66 -18.02 1.42 -11.27
C VAL A 66 -17.26 0.27 -11.98
N CYS A 67 -16.63 0.53 -13.13
CA CYS A 67 -15.85 -0.43 -13.91
C CYS A 67 -14.40 0.01 -14.18
N CYS A 68 -13.78 0.75 -13.25
CA CYS A 68 -12.38 1.11 -13.45
C CYS A 68 -11.47 -0.13 -13.41
N ILE A 69 -10.92 -0.48 -14.58
CA ILE A 69 -9.87 -1.48 -14.81
C ILE A 69 -8.55 -1.13 -14.10
N CYS A 70 -8.51 -0.03 -13.37
CA CYS A 70 -7.38 0.42 -12.59
C CYS A 70 -7.03 -0.53 -11.43
N GLY A 71 -7.97 -1.34 -10.93
CA GLY A 71 -7.66 -2.47 -10.03
C GLY A 71 -7.03 -3.68 -10.74
N CYS A 72 -7.00 -3.69 -12.07
CA CYS A 72 -6.41 -4.75 -12.90
C CYS A 72 -4.98 -4.43 -13.35
N VAL A 73 -4.41 -3.29 -12.92
CA VAL A 73 -3.03 -2.92 -13.26
C VAL A 73 -2.06 -3.74 -12.41
N GLY A 74 -1.81 -4.95 -12.89
CA GLY A 74 -0.65 -5.76 -12.56
C GLY A 74 -0.89 -6.80 -11.46
N SER A 75 -0.43 -8.02 -11.72
CA SER A 75 -0.20 -9.11 -10.78
C SER A 75 0.85 -8.78 -9.71
N TRP A 76 0.99 -7.51 -9.30
CA TRP A 76 2.06 -7.04 -8.40
C TRP A 76 1.98 -7.70 -7.02
N LYS A 77 0.80 -8.21 -6.65
CA LYS A 77 0.58 -8.99 -5.42
C LYS A 77 1.26 -10.37 -5.46
N GLU A 78 1.51 -10.88 -6.66
CA GLU A 78 2.16 -12.18 -6.92
C GLU A 78 3.63 -12.01 -7.32
N ASP A 79 4.09 -10.78 -7.55
CA ASP A 79 5.47 -10.49 -7.90
C ASP A 79 6.38 -10.84 -6.72
N LYS A 80 7.26 -11.82 -6.94
CA LYS A 80 8.31 -12.18 -5.99
C LYS A 80 9.41 -11.13 -6.03
N ILE A 81 9.29 -10.13 -5.17
CA ILE A 81 10.34 -9.15 -4.92
C ILE A 81 11.28 -9.73 -3.85
N SER A 82 12.60 -9.65 -4.04
CA SER A 82 13.54 -9.98 -2.96
C SER A 82 13.82 -8.71 -2.15
N LEU A 83 13.49 -8.76 -0.85
CA LEU A 83 13.74 -7.70 0.13
C LEU A 83 14.58 -8.26 1.29
N ASP A 84 15.61 -9.03 0.95
CA ASP A 84 16.42 -9.80 1.91
C ASP A 84 17.14 -8.93 2.96
N HIS A 85 17.36 -7.66 2.64
CA HIS A 85 18.05 -6.71 3.52
C HIS A 85 17.11 -5.74 4.23
N LEU A 86 15.80 -5.78 3.96
CA LEU A 86 14.84 -4.83 4.51
C LEU A 86 14.63 -5.10 5.99
N ARG A 87 14.93 -4.10 6.83
CA ARG A 87 14.88 -4.20 8.30
C ARG A 87 13.75 -3.40 8.88
N GLU A 88 13.47 -2.24 8.30
CA GLU A 88 12.49 -1.30 8.85
C GLU A 88 11.58 -0.76 7.76
N VAL A 89 10.29 -0.71 8.06
CA VAL A 89 9.27 -0.12 7.21
C VAL A 89 8.45 0.87 8.03
N GLU A 90 8.25 2.07 7.50
CA GLU A 90 7.32 3.06 8.01
C GLU A 90 6.22 3.27 6.98
N PHE A 91 4.96 3.15 7.38
CA PHE A 91 3.83 3.25 6.47
C PHE A 91 2.78 4.22 7.01
N ASN A 92 2.79 5.44 6.50
CA ASN A 92 1.92 6.53 6.89
C ASN A 92 0.70 6.64 5.97
N GLY A 93 -0.47 6.93 6.54
CA GLY A 93 -1.72 7.03 5.77
C GLY A 93 -2.33 5.67 5.43
N PHE A 94 -1.99 4.62 6.17
CA PHE A 94 -2.40 3.25 5.93
C PHE A 94 -3.92 3.12 5.93
N SER A 95 -4.52 2.79 4.79
CA SER A 95 -5.96 2.59 4.66
C SER A 95 -6.36 1.81 3.42
N GLY A 96 -7.47 1.08 3.51
CA GLY A 96 -8.00 0.29 2.41
C GLY A 96 -7.16 -0.95 2.10
N GLN A 97 -7.67 -1.74 1.15
CA GLN A 97 -7.14 -3.07 0.87
C GLN A 97 -5.77 -3.05 0.18
N GLU A 98 -5.46 -2.05 -0.65
CA GLU A 98 -4.16 -1.98 -1.32
C GLU A 98 -3.00 -1.79 -0.33
N CYS A 99 -3.21 -1.02 0.75
CA CYS A 99 -2.23 -0.90 1.82
C CYS A 99 -2.04 -2.22 2.57
N HIS A 100 -3.13 -2.95 2.80
CA HIS A 100 -3.10 -4.29 3.42
C HIS A 100 -2.31 -5.28 2.57
N ASP A 101 -2.60 -5.35 1.28
CA ASP A 101 -1.91 -6.23 0.34
C ASP A 101 -0.41 -5.88 0.23
N MET A 102 -0.07 -4.58 0.21
CA MET A 102 1.32 -4.12 0.22
C MET A 102 2.04 -4.53 1.51
N ALA A 103 1.43 -4.31 2.68
CA ALA A 103 2.01 -4.76 3.94
C ALA A 103 2.20 -6.28 3.97
N HIS A 104 1.25 -7.04 3.45
CA HIS A 104 1.36 -8.48 3.37
C HIS A 104 2.54 -8.91 2.48
N LEU A 105 2.69 -8.28 1.31
CA LEU A 105 3.81 -8.51 0.40
C LEU A 105 5.15 -8.20 1.07
N LEU A 106 5.27 -7.05 1.74
CA LEU A 106 6.49 -6.64 2.45
C LEU A 106 6.87 -7.66 3.53
N LEU A 107 5.91 -8.08 4.35
CA LEU A 107 6.17 -9.03 5.42
C LEU A 107 6.56 -10.44 4.91
N LEU A 108 6.01 -10.86 3.77
CA LEU A 108 6.36 -12.15 3.16
C LEU A 108 7.75 -12.15 2.54
N ASN A 109 8.12 -11.06 1.88
CA ASN A 109 9.34 -10.97 1.08
C ASN A 109 10.55 -10.39 1.84
N SER A 110 10.38 -10.01 3.11
CA SER A 110 11.44 -9.38 3.92
C SER A 110 11.84 -10.28 5.10
N PRO A 111 12.69 -11.30 4.88
CA PRO A 111 13.10 -12.22 5.94
C PRO A 111 13.92 -11.59 7.06
N ALA A 112 14.60 -10.47 6.79
CA ALA A 112 15.40 -9.72 7.77
C ALA A 112 14.61 -8.62 8.49
N LEU A 113 13.29 -8.52 8.28
CA LEU A 113 12.47 -7.44 8.83
C LEU A 113 12.42 -7.52 10.35
N GLN A 114 12.81 -6.41 10.98
CA GLN A 114 12.87 -6.26 12.43
C GLN A 114 11.68 -5.45 12.94
N ARG A 115 11.19 -4.51 12.13
CA ARG A 115 10.14 -3.59 12.51
C ARG A 115 9.33 -3.14 11.30
N MET A 116 8.02 -3.02 11.47
CA MET A 116 7.16 -2.27 10.56
C MET A 116 6.19 -1.42 11.37
N SER A 117 6.14 -0.11 11.14
CA SER A 117 5.14 0.78 11.72
C SER A 117 4.09 1.14 10.69
N VAL A 118 2.82 1.18 11.10
CA VAL A 118 1.71 1.69 10.30
C VAL A 118 0.98 2.78 11.08
N VAL A 119 0.75 3.91 10.42
CA VAL A 119 -0.04 5.02 10.97
C VAL A 119 -1.35 5.09 10.18
N VAL A 120 -2.44 4.80 10.89
CA VAL A 120 -3.80 4.86 10.36
C VAL A 120 -4.42 6.18 10.79
N GLU A 121 -4.79 7.02 9.83
CA GLU A 121 -5.59 8.21 10.11
C GLU A 121 -7.04 7.80 10.33
N VAL A 122 -7.60 8.16 11.49
CA VAL A 122 -9.03 8.04 11.78
C VAL A 122 -9.71 9.14 10.97
N SER A 123 -10.25 8.79 9.80
CA SER A 123 -11.01 9.75 9.01
C SER A 123 -12.25 10.15 9.81
N GLY A 124 -12.30 11.40 10.28
CA GLY A 124 -13.56 12.03 10.63
C GLY A 124 -14.48 11.98 9.42
N ASP A 125 -15.71 11.60 9.65
CA ASP A 125 -16.76 11.34 8.67
C ASP A 125 -16.82 12.47 7.63
N ILE A 126 -16.26 12.26 6.44
CA ILE A 126 -16.54 13.16 5.33
C ILE A 126 -17.86 12.67 4.74
N SER A 127 -18.98 13.24 5.21
CA SER A 127 -20.29 13.04 4.60
C SER A 127 -20.26 13.73 3.22
N TRP A 128 -20.19 12.95 2.15
CA TRP A 128 -20.47 13.47 0.82
C TRP A 128 -21.98 13.36 0.62
N ASP A 129 -22.63 14.51 0.47
CA ASP A 129 -24.05 14.65 0.13
C ASP A 129 -24.27 14.02 -1.26
N ASP A 130 -24.87 12.83 -1.26
CA ASP A 130 -25.15 12.01 -2.45
C ASP A 130 -26.45 12.50 -3.10
N SER A 131 -26.36 13.64 -3.79
CA SER A 131 -27.45 14.17 -4.61
C SER A 131 -27.11 14.00 -6.10
N SER A 132 -27.19 12.79 -6.63
CA SER A 132 -27.36 12.53 -8.07
C SER A 132 -27.89 11.11 -8.31
N ASP A 133 -29.12 11.04 -8.83
CA ASP A 133 -29.80 9.83 -9.28
C ASP A 133 -29.03 9.16 -10.44
N ASP A 134 -28.37 8.03 -10.18
CA ASP A 134 -27.89 7.12 -11.24
C ASP A 134 -28.30 5.68 -10.88
N GLU A 135 -29.27 5.14 -11.63
CA GLU A 135 -29.77 3.76 -11.57
C GLU A 135 -28.73 2.76 -12.14
N SER A 136 -27.54 2.72 -11.56
CA SER A 136 -26.58 1.64 -11.80
C SER A 136 -26.77 0.53 -10.74
N PRO A 137 -26.76 -0.77 -11.13
CA PRO A 137 -26.96 -1.87 -10.19
C PRO A 137 -25.91 -1.82 -9.07
N PRO A 138 -26.29 -2.05 -7.80
CA PRO A 138 -25.38 -1.87 -6.69
C PRO A 138 -24.30 -2.96 -6.71
N CYS A 139 -23.11 -2.63 -7.22
CA CYS A 139 -21.90 -3.30 -6.77
C CYS A 139 -21.89 -3.15 -5.25
N LYS A 140 -21.87 -4.28 -4.53
CA LYS A 140 -21.99 -4.34 -3.08
C LYS A 140 -21.14 -3.23 -2.46
N LYS A 141 -21.81 -2.19 -1.96
CA LYS A 141 -21.23 -1.24 -1.04
C LYS A 141 -21.01 -2.04 0.25
N GLU A 142 -20.00 -2.90 0.26
CA GLU A 142 -19.30 -3.13 1.51
C GLU A 142 -18.67 -1.79 1.82
N ILE A 143 -19.49 -0.94 2.45
CA ILE A 143 -19.02 0.02 3.41
C ILE A 143 -18.15 -0.85 4.30
N MET A 144 -16.85 -0.83 4.05
CA MET A 144 -15.85 -1.46 4.88
C MET A 144 -15.77 -0.57 6.11
N GLU A 145 -16.89 -0.49 6.84
CA GLU A 145 -16.99 -0.03 8.20
C GLU A 145 -15.90 -0.79 8.91
N THR A 146 -14.87 -0.06 9.31
CA THR A 146 -14.23 -0.23 10.62
C THR A 146 -14.01 -1.69 11.01
N SER A 147 -13.67 -2.50 10.02
CA SER A 147 -13.50 -3.94 10.16
C SER A 147 -12.10 -4.08 10.64
N VAL A 148 -11.99 -3.87 11.96
CA VAL A 148 -10.91 -4.26 12.86
C VAL A 148 -9.75 -4.83 12.07
N LEU A 149 -8.84 -3.92 11.73
CA LEU A 149 -7.52 -4.15 11.14
C LEU A 149 -6.96 -5.52 11.54
N THR A 150 -7.25 -6.57 10.76
CA THR A 150 -6.45 -7.79 10.80
C THR A 150 -5.23 -7.50 9.94
N LEU A 151 -4.39 -6.59 10.44
CA LEU A 151 -3.11 -6.27 9.84
C LEU A 151 -2.40 -7.58 9.54
N PRO A 152 -1.82 -7.77 8.34
CA PRO A 152 -1.20 -9.04 8.01
C PRO A 152 -0.12 -9.34 9.05
N HIS A 153 -0.16 -10.52 9.66
CA HIS A 153 0.77 -10.91 10.71
C HIS A 153 1.52 -12.22 10.42
N PRO A 154 2.04 -12.44 9.19
CA PRO A 154 3.00 -13.52 8.99
C PRO A 154 4.23 -13.25 9.87
N ARG A 155 4.75 -14.29 10.51
CA ARG A 155 6.06 -14.31 11.20
C ARG A 155 6.24 -13.30 12.36
N GLY A 156 5.18 -12.63 12.82
CA GLY A 156 5.29 -11.59 13.83
C GLY A 156 4.02 -11.32 14.61
N LYS A 157 3.97 -10.14 15.24
CA LYS A 157 2.79 -9.63 15.95
C LYS A 157 2.76 -8.11 15.87
N TRP A 158 1.56 -7.57 15.76
CA TRP A 158 1.30 -6.14 15.88
C TRP A 158 1.05 -5.75 17.34
N ARG A 159 1.47 -4.54 17.70
CA ARG A 159 1.18 -3.89 18.98
C ARG A 159 0.71 -2.48 18.69
N ALA A 160 -0.35 -2.04 19.35
CA ALA A 160 -0.72 -0.63 19.33
C ALA A 160 0.34 0.19 20.07
N ARG A 161 0.70 1.35 19.51
CA ARG A 161 1.56 2.36 20.14
C ARG A 161 0.69 3.53 20.59
N ALA A 162 1.14 4.25 21.61
CA ALA A 162 0.55 5.55 21.94
C ALA A 162 0.68 6.47 20.72
N SER A 163 -0.45 6.92 20.19
CA SER A 163 -0.47 7.83 19.06
C SER A 163 0.03 9.21 19.46
N ALA A 164 0.68 9.91 18.52
CA ALA A 164 1.13 11.27 18.73
C ALA A 164 -0.04 12.28 18.83
N ASN A 165 -1.23 11.91 18.34
CA ASN A 165 -2.45 12.71 18.42
C ASN A 165 -3.70 11.81 18.48
N GLU A 166 -4.83 12.37 18.92
CA GLU A 166 -6.12 11.64 19.01
C GLU A 166 -6.71 11.27 17.64
N ALA A 167 -6.18 11.83 16.55
CA ALA A 167 -6.66 11.63 15.19
C ALA A 167 -5.99 10.46 14.44
N THR A 168 -4.97 9.83 15.05
CA THR A 168 -4.23 8.73 14.43
C THR A 168 -4.13 7.54 15.37
N SER A 169 -4.05 6.35 14.79
CA SER A 169 -3.71 5.11 15.49
C SER A 169 -2.43 4.57 14.90
N GLU A 170 -1.43 4.34 15.75
CA GLU A 170 -0.13 3.79 15.33
C GLU A 170 -0.01 2.34 15.79
N TYR A 171 0.44 1.48 14.89
CA TYR A 171 0.71 0.08 15.18
C TYR A 171 2.12 -0.28 14.75
N GLU A 172 2.78 -1.11 15.55
CA GLU A 172 4.11 -1.62 15.30
C GLU A 172 4.10 -3.15 15.23
N TRP A 173 4.58 -3.68 14.13
CA TRP A 173 4.89 -5.09 13.93
C TRP A 173 6.33 -5.38 14.34
N THR A 174 6.52 -6.50 15.01
CA THR A 174 7.83 -7.08 15.32
C THR A 174 7.83 -8.58 15.02
N PRO A 175 8.97 -9.15 14.59
CA PRO A 175 9.07 -10.59 14.38
C PRO A 175 8.90 -11.34 15.70
N ARG A 176 8.38 -12.56 15.63
CA ARG A 176 8.37 -13.45 16.81
C ARG A 176 9.79 -13.96 17.05
N PRO A 177 10.21 -14.07 18.33
CA PRO A 177 11.49 -14.68 18.69
C PRO A 177 11.57 -16.15 18.27
#